data_AF-A0AB39X937-F1
#
_entry.id   AF-A0AB39X937-F1
#
_cell.length_a   1.000
_cell.length_b   1.000
_cell.length_c   1.000
_cell.angle_alpha   90.00
_cell.angle_beta   90.00
_cell.angle_gamma   90.00
#
_symmetry.space_group_name_H-M   'P 1'
#
loop_
_entity.id
_entity.type
_entity.pdbx_description
1 polymer ?
#
loop_
_entity_poly.entity_id
_entity_poly.type
_entity_poly.pdbx_seq_one_letter_code
_entity_poly.pdbx_strand_id
1 'polypeptide(L)'
;MKDHDLDNLTSLWQSTTPALKLDIQATQRRYRRHRWIMRFNIVIEILSLLFAAGISVWVLLNESDWLLSAWVLILTLWGWIIFFPVNLSRLRSFKLMKSNSLNDSMRDHIKLTEQEVYRWRLNLLGTFVLAGLLIVLLVAQILLRSEFETSELLLHGAIVASLMVLALWFYRRLQASKRLLKVLSE
;
A
#
# COMPACT_ATOMS: atom_id res chain seq x y z
N MET A 1 -22.27 54.86 3.53
CA MET A 1 -22.43 53.48 4.02
C MET A 1 -22.30 53.57 5.54
N LYS A 2 -23.29 53.15 6.32
CA LYS A 2 -23.28 53.33 7.78
C LYS A 2 -22.47 52.17 8.40
N ASP A 3 -21.61 52.47 9.37
CA ASP A 3 -20.72 51.48 10.00
C ASP A 3 -21.47 50.26 10.58
N HIS A 4 -22.74 50.43 10.94
CA HIS A 4 -23.62 49.34 11.37
C HIS A 4 -23.88 48.26 10.30
N ASP A 5 -23.85 48.60 9.01
CA ASP A 5 -24.01 47.62 7.94
C ASP A 5 -22.72 46.81 7.74
N LEU A 6 -21.56 47.42 8.01
CA LEU A 6 -20.27 46.74 7.96
C LEU A 6 -20.11 45.76 9.12
N ASP A 7 -20.54 46.12 10.33
CA ASP A 7 -20.52 45.20 11.48
C ASP A 7 -21.50 44.01 11.30
N ASN A 8 -22.66 44.25 10.70
CA ASN A 8 -23.59 43.19 10.33
C ASN A 8 -23.03 42.27 9.23
N LEU A 9 -22.35 42.84 8.22
CA LEU A 9 -21.69 42.02 7.19
C LEU A 9 -20.51 41.24 7.76
N THR A 10 -19.75 41.81 8.69
CA THR A 10 -18.59 41.17 9.32
C THR A 10 -19.04 40.03 10.25
N SER A 11 -20.11 40.24 11.02
CA SER A 11 -20.71 39.19 11.86
C SER A 11 -21.40 38.09 11.05
N LEU A 12 -22.02 38.42 9.90
CA LEU A 12 -22.51 37.42 8.94
C LEU A 12 -21.35 36.62 8.33
N TRP A 13 -20.24 37.27 7.97
CA TRP A 13 -19.06 36.59 7.44
C TRP A 13 -18.43 35.62 8.47
N GLN A 14 -18.38 36.04 9.74
CA GLN A 14 -17.84 35.24 10.84
C GLN A 14 -18.80 34.14 11.33
N SER A 15 -20.11 34.32 11.18
CA SER A 15 -21.11 33.32 11.58
C SER A 15 -21.37 32.24 10.53
N THR A 16 -21.02 32.48 9.26
CA THR A 16 -21.25 31.53 8.16
C THR A 16 -20.12 30.52 7.96
N THR A 17 -18.96 30.72 8.58
CA THR A 17 -17.97 29.64 8.70
C THR A 17 -18.29 28.89 9.99
N PRO A 18 -18.88 27.68 9.96
CA PRO A 18 -18.83 26.84 11.14
C PRO A 18 -17.35 26.67 11.43
N ALA A 19 -16.88 27.33 12.50
CA ALA A 19 -15.56 27.09 13.04
C ALA A 19 -15.60 25.64 13.49
N LEU A 20 -15.28 24.74 12.56
CA LEU A 20 -14.98 23.35 12.83
C LEU A 20 -13.83 23.45 13.80
N LYS A 21 -14.13 23.46 15.11
CA LYS A 21 -13.14 23.47 16.17
C LYS A 21 -12.39 22.16 15.97
N LEU A 22 -11.35 22.24 15.16
CA LEU A 22 -10.47 21.15 14.85
C LEU A 22 -9.87 20.79 16.19
N ASP A 23 -10.35 19.70 16.79
CA ASP A 23 -9.84 19.26 18.08
C ASP A 23 -8.37 18.87 17.86
N ILE A 24 -7.49 19.81 18.18
CA ILE A 24 -6.04 19.73 17.94
C ILE A 24 -5.49 18.55 18.75
N GLN A 25 -6.06 18.27 19.92
CA GLN A 25 -5.65 17.12 20.74
C GLN A 25 -6.08 15.79 20.11
N ALA A 26 -7.30 15.71 19.57
CA ALA A 26 -7.76 14.53 18.86
C ALA A 26 -6.94 14.26 17.59
N THR A 27 -6.61 15.29 16.81
CA THR A 27 -5.76 15.16 15.62
C THR A 27 -4.33 14.76 15.99
N GLN A 28 -3.74 15.33 17.04
CA GLN A 28 -2.42 14.91 17.54
C GLN A 28 -2.40 13.45 18.02
N ARG A 29 -3.44 12.99 18.74
CA ARG A 29 -3.55 11.58 19.18
C ARG A 29 -3.67 10.64 17.98
N ARG A 30 -4.52 10.99 17.01
CA ARG A 30 -4.70 10.22 15.77
C ARG A 30 -3.40 10.13 14.98
N TYR A 31 -2.66 11.23 14.90
CA TYR A 31 -1.35 11.31 14.26
C TYR A 31 -0.31 10.41 14.96
N ARG A 32 -0.20 10.45 16.30
CA ARG A 32 0.71 9.57 17.06
C ARG A 32 0.38 8.09 16.82
N ARG A 33 -0.91 7.74 16.83
CA ARG A 33 -1.38 6.37 16.56
C ARG A 33 -1.03 5.93 15.14
N HIS A 34 -1.25 6.79 14.15
CA HIS A 34 -0.92 6.51 12.75
C HIS A 34 0.59 6.29 12.56
N ARG A 35 1.41 7.10 13.24
CA ARG A 35 2.87 6.98 13.24
C ARG A 35 3.33 5.64 13.83
N TRP A 36 2.71 5.20 14.92
CA TRP A 36 2.98 3.91 15.54
C TRP A 36 2.58 2.74 14.65
N ILE A 37 1.39 2.77 14.06
CA ILE A 37 0.90 1.74 13.14
C ILE A 37 1.84 1.62 11.93
N MET A 38 2.28 2.74 11.35
CA MET A 38 3.23 2.69 10.23
C MET A 38 4.56 2.07 10.62
N ARG A 39 5.13 2.40 11.79
CA ARG A 39 6.38 1.78 12.26
C ARG A 39 6.22 0.28 12.47
N PHE A 40 5.13 -0.13 13.10
CA PHE A 40 4.81 -1.53 13.33
C PHE A 40 4.69 -2.30 12.01
N ASN A 41 4.02 -1.74 11.00
CA ASN A 41 3.93 -2.35 9.68
C ASN A 41 5.30 -2.51 9.00
N ILE A 42 6.22 -1.55 9.16
CA ILE A 42 7.58 -1.68 8.62
C ILE A 42 8.32 -2.84 9.29
N VAL A 43 8.22 -2.96 10.62
CA VAL A 43 8.85 -4.07 11.37
C VAL A 43 8.28 -5.42 10.93
N ILE A 44 6.95 -5.53 10.81
CA ILE A 44 6.31 -6.74 10.30
C ILE A 44 6.78 -7.07 8.89
N GLU A 45 6.85 -6.09 8.00
CA GLU A 45 7.31 -6.35 6.62
C GLU A 45 8.76 -6.84 6.57
N ILE A 46 9.65 -6.27 7.40
CA ILE A 46 11.04 -6.75 7.52
C ILE A 46 11.06 -8.19 8.06
N LEU A 47 10.30 -8.48 9.11
CA LEU A 47 10.22 -9.83 9.68
C LEU A 47 9.69 -10.84 8.66
N SER A 48 8.66 -10.48 7.89
CA SER A 48 8.11 -11.32 6.83
C SER A 48 9.12 -11.59 5.72
N LEU A 49 9.94 -10.60 5.33
CA LEU A 49 11.01 -10.80 4.35
C LEU A 49 12.14 -11.67 4.87
N LEU A 50 12.55 -11.48 6.14
CA LEU A 50 13.55 -12.33 6.77
C LEU A 50 13.04 -13.77 6.90
N PHE A 51 11.77 -13.95 7.23
CA PHE A 51 11.13 -15.25 7.27
C PHE A 51 11.10 -15.91 5.88
N ALA A 52 10.69 -15.18 4.84
CA ALA A 52 10.73 -15.67 3.46
C ALA A 52 12.15 -16.02 2.99
N ALA A 53 13.14 -15.20 3.34
CA ALA A 53 14.55 -15.48 3.05
C ALA A 53 15.04 -16.73 3.79
N GLY A 54 14.65 -16.91 5.06
CA GLY A 54 14.94 -18.11 5.83
C GLY A 54 14.36 -19.37 5.20
N ILE A 55 13.10 -19.31 4.74
CA ILE A 55 12.47 -20.39 3.97
C ILE A 55 13.26 -20.68 2.68
N SER A 56 13.66 -19.64 1.95
CA SER A 56 14.44 -19.82 0.72
C SER A 56 15.77 -20.54 0.96
N VAL A 57 16.47 -20.21 2.04
CA VAL A 57 17.72 -20.91 2.41
C VAL A 57 17.43 -22.35 2.81
N TRP A 58 16.38 -22.59 3.59
CA TRP A 58 15.99 -23.95 4.01
C TRP A 58 15.62 -24.85 2.82
N VAL A 59 14.86 -24.32 1.86
CA VAL A 59 14.49 -25.01 0.61
C VAL A 59 15.74 -25.36 -0.22
N LEU A 60 16.70 -24.43 -0.33
CA LEU A 60 17.95 -24.66 -1.05
C LEU A 60 18.83 -25.74 -0.40
N LEU A 61 18.79 -25.87 0.92
CA LEU A 61 19.61 -26.84 1.66
C LEU A 61 19.03 -28.26 1.66
N ASN A 62 17.72 -28.42 1.48
CA ASN A 62 17.04 -29.72 1.56
C ASN A 62 16.85 -30.43 0.20
N GLU A 63 17.63 -30.07 -0.82
CA GLU A 63 17.58 -30.70 -2.16
C GLU A 63 16.16 -30.85 -2.74
N SER A 64 15.32 -29.82 -2.56
CA SER A 64 13.98 -29.84 -3.17
C SER A 64 14.05 -29.68 -4.69
N ASP A 65 13.00 -30.15 -5.37
CA ASP A 65 12.77 -30.00 -6.81
C ASP A 65 13.29 -28.64 -7.33
N TRP A 66 14.14 -28.67 -8.37
CA TRP A 66 14.83 -27.47 -8.86
C TRP A 66 13.86 -26.34 -9.21
N LEU A 67 12.66 -26.70 -9.68
CA LEU A 67 11.57 -25.78 -10.03
C LEU A 67 11.01 -25.08 -8.78
N LEU A 68 10.88 -25.80 -7.67
CA LEU A 68 10.41 -25.27 -6.38
C LEU A 68 11.47 -24.35 -5.76
N SER A 69 12.74 -24.76 -5.79
CA SER A 69 13.88 -23.96 -5.33
C SER A 69 14.01 -22.63 -6.09
N ALA A 70 13.93 -22.68 -7.43
CA ALA A 70 13.94 -21.49 -8.28
C ALA A 70 12.76 -20.55 -7.97
N TRP A 71 11.58 -21.12 -7.70
CA TRP A 71 10.38 -20.34 -7.43
C TRP A 71 10.44 -19.59 -6.10
N VAL A 72 10.87 -20.27 -5.03
CA VAL A 72 11.02 -19.65 -3.72
C VAL A 72 12.06 -18.52 -3.78
N LEU A 73 13.14 -18.69 -4.54
CA LEU A 73 14.13 -17.65 -4.82
C LEU A 73 13.51 -16.43 -5.54
N ILE A 74 12.76 -16.67 -6.62
CA ILE A 74 12.08 -15.60 -7.38
C ILE A 74 11.11 -14.84 -6.48
N LEU A 75 10.27 -15.54 -5.70
CA LEU A 75 9.32 -14.93 -4.78
C LEU A 75 10.02 -14.08 -3.71
N THR A 76 11.13 -14.60 -3.16
CA THR A 76 11.91 -13.88 -2.14
C THR A 76 12.52 -12.62 -2.73
N LEU A 77 13.20 -12.71 -3.88
CA LEU A 77 13.77 -11.57 -4.58
C LEU A 77 12.70 -10.54 -4.97
N TRP A 78 11.54 -10.99 -5.45
CA TRP A 78 10.41 -10.14 -5.78
C TRP A 78 9.88 -9.38 -4.57
N GLY A 79 9.78 -10.06 -3.42
CA GLY A 79 9.43 -9.43 -2.14
C GLY A 79 10.36 -8.29 -1.78
N TRP A 80 11.68 -8.50 -1.93
CA TRP A 80 12.69 -7.46 -1.69
C TRP A 80 12.59 -6.29 -2.69
N ILE A 81 12.36 -6.58 -3.98
CA ILE A 81 12.20 -5.58 -5.03
C ILE A 81 10.99 -4.68 -4.78
N ILE A 82 9.87 -5.22 -4.31
CA ILE A 82 8.67 -4.44 -3.97
C ILE A 82 8.87 -3.67 -2.65
N PHE A 83 9.56 -4.27 -1.68
CA PHE A 83 9.74 -3.70 -0.36
C PHE A 83 10.50 -2.37 -0.37
N PHE A 84 11.57 -2.26 -1.16
CA PHE A 84 12.37 -1.04 -1.25
C PHE A 84 11.57 0.21 -1.66
N PRO A 85 10.87 0.24 -2.81
CA PRO A 85 10.10 1.40 -3.24
C PRO A 85 8.93 1.70 -2.29
N VAL A 86 8.31 0.68 -1.71
CA VAL A 86 7.22 0.84 -0.73
C VAL A 86 7.71 1.49 0.56
N ASN A 87 8.88 1.10 1.07
CA ASN A 87 9.45 1.69 2.28
C ASN A 87 10.08 3.06 2.05
N LEU A 88 10.70 3.28 0.89
CA LEU A 88 11.21 4.60 0.50
C LEU A 88 10.07 5.63 0.45
N SER A 89 8.91 5.24 -0.10
CA SER A 89 7.70 6.05 -0.12
C SER A 89 7.19 6.36 1.30
N ARG A 90 7.15 5.37 2.21
CA ARG A 90 6.79 5.59 3.63
C ARG A 90 7.76 6.54 4.34
N LEU A 91 9.07 6.39 4.12
CA LEU A 91 10.09 7.27 4.72
C LEU A 91 9.93 8.73 4.27
N ARG A 92 9.61 8.95 2.98
CA ARG A 92 9.27 10.30 2.50
C ARG A 92 8.01 10.83 3.16
N SER A 93 6.99 9.98 3.34
CA SER A 93 5.77 10.36 4.08
C SER A 93 6.05 10.76 5.53
N PHE A 94 6.98 10.07 6.21
CA PHE A 94 7.44 10.40 7.55
C PHE A 94 8.15 11.77 7.64
N LYS A 95 8.89 12.14 6.59
CA LYS A 95 9.63 13.40 6.54
C LYS A 95 8.68 14.59 6.34
N LEU A 96 7.68 14.43 5.48
CA LEU A 96 6.64 15.44 5.20
C LEU A 96 5.74 15.70 6.41
N MET A 97 5.43 14.64 7.16
CA MET A 97 4.67 14.74 8.42
C MET A 97 5.36 15.57 9.52
N LYS A 98 6.59 16.06 9.34
CA LYS A 98 7.40 16.76 10.34
C LYS A 98 7.48 18.29 10.13
N SER A 99 6.97 18.85 9.02
CA SER A 99 7.11 20.30 8.70
C SER A 99 5.83 21.12 8.85
N ASN A 100 6.08 22.39 9.18
CA ASN A 100 5.20 23.45 9.67
C ASN A 100 4.32 24.09 8.57
N SER A 101 3.27 24.80 9.02
CA SER A 101 2.34 25.67 8.26
C SER A 101 1.24 24.97 7.44
N LEU A 102 0.01 25.50 7.54
CA LEU A 102 -1.22 24.95 6.94
C LEU A 102 -1.16 24.89 5.39
N ASN A 103 -0.46 25.83 4.76
CA ASN A 103 -0.30 25.90 3.31
C ASN A 103 0.75 24.89 2.80
N ASP A 104 1.85 24.72 3.54
CA ASP A 104 2.82 23.65 3.26
C ASP A 104 2.20 22.26 3.53
N SER A 105 1.34 22.16 4.55
CA SER A 105 0.59 20.94 4.88
C SER A 105 -0.30 20.47 3.74
N MET A 106 -0.95 21.37 2.98
CA MET A 106 -1.78 21.00 1.84
C MET A 106 -0.94 20.43 0.68
N ARG A 107 0.17 21.10 0.36
CA ARG A 107 1.12 20.64 -0.68
C ARG A 107 1.75 19.30 -0.31
N ASP A 108 2.01 19.11 0.98
CA ASP A 108 2.51 17.85 1.52
C ASP A 108 1.43 16.75 1.48
N HIS A 109 0.16 17.06 1.76
CA HIS A 109 -0.96 16.12 1.60
C HIS A 109 -1.17 15.68 0.15
N ILE A 110 -1.02 16.57 -0.82
CA ILE A 110 -1.06 16.22 -2.25
C ILE A 110 0.07 15.22 -2.57
N LYS A 111 1.32 15.54 -2.21
CA LYS A 111 2.47 14.65 -2.44
C LYS A 111 2.34 13.29 -1.72
N LEU A 112 1.78 13.28 -0.51
CA LEU A 112 1.49 12.05 0.23
C LEU A 112 0.47 11.19 -0.52
N THR A 113 -0.58 11.82 -1.06
CA THR A 113 -1.62 11.12 -1.82
C THR A 113 -1.10 10.60 -3.16
N GLU A 114 -0.24 11.36 -3.85
CA GLU A 114 0.48 10.89 -5.05
C GLU A 114 1.36 9.67 -4.76
N GLN A 115 2.11 9.71 -3.66
CA GLN A 115 2.93 8.60 -3.20
C GLN A 115 2.09 7.37 -2.85
N GLU A 116 0.92 7.56 -2.26
CA GLU A 116 -0.04 6.49 -1.98
C GLU A 116 -0.60 5.88 -3.27
N VAL A 117 -0.99 6.70 -4.25
CA VAL A 117 -1.41 6.24 -5.58
C VAL A 117 -0.30 5.42 -6.25
N TYR A 118 0.94 5.88 -6.20
CA TYR A 118 2.09 5.15 -6.73
C TYR A 118 2.28 3.80 -6.04
N ARG A 119 2.17 3.75 -4.70
CA ARG A 119 2.24 2.50 -3.93
C ARG A 119 1.14 1.51 -4.32
N TRP A 120 -0.11 1.97 -4.42
CA TRP A 120 -1.21 1.09 -4.83
C TRP A 120 -1.05 0.61 -6.27
N ARG A 121 -0.51 1.43 -7.16
CA ARG A 121 -0.19 1.03 -8.55
C ARG A 121 0.91 -0.03 -8.58
N LEU A 122 1.98 0.14 -7.80
CA LEU A 122 3.05 -0.86 -7.68
C LEU A 122 2.53 -2.17 -7.10
N ASN A 123 1.72 -2.13 -6.04
CA ASN A 123 1.13 -3.33 -5.46
C ASN A 123 0.22 -4.06 -6.45
N LEU A 124 -0.61 -3.31 -7.20
CA LEU A 124 -1.46 -3.88 -8.24
C LEU A 124 -0.63 -4.57 -9.34
N LEU A 125 0.36 -3.86 -9.88
CA LEU A 125 1.23 -4.37 -10.94
C LEU A 125 2.03 -5.58 -10.44
N GLY A 126 2.52 -5.51 -9.20
CA GLY A 126 3.20 -6.60 -8.51
C GLY A 126 2.32 -7.84 -8.36
N THR A 127 1.04 -7.66 -8.04
CA THR A 127 0.07 -8.76 -7.92
C THR A 127 -0.22 -9.40 -9.27
N PHE A 128 -0.34 -8.60 -10.34
CA PHE A 128 -0.54 -9.14 -11.69
C PHE A 128 0.69 -9.89 -12.21
N VAL A 129 1.90 -9.38 -11.98
CA VAL A 129 3.13 -10.09 -12.35
C VAL A 129 3.23 -11.42 -11.59
N LEU A 130 2.94 -11.41 -10.28
CA LEU A 130 2.94 -12.63 -9.46
C LEU A 130 1.91 -13.65 -9.98
N ALA A 131 0.68 -13.21 -10.24
CA ALA A 131 -0.37 -14.07 -10.78
C ALA A 131 -0.01 -14.63 -12.16
N GLY A 132 0.56 -13.80 -13.04
CA GLY A 132 1.01 -14.22 -14.37
C GLY A 132 2.11 -15.27 -14.29
N LEU A 133 3.13 -15.06 -13.45
CA LEU A 133 4.19 -16.04 -13.23
C LEU A 133 3.65 -17.37 -12.66
N LEU A 134 2.69 -17.30 -11.73
CA LEU A 134 2.07 -18.48 -11.13
C LEU A 134 1.26 -19.28 -12.16
N ILE A 135 0.55 -18.59 -13.07
CA ILE A 135 -0.15 -19.23 -14.21
C ILE A 135 0.86 -19.90 -15.16
N VAL A 136 1.95 -19.23 -15.52
CA VAL A 136 2.99 -19.80 -16.40
C VAL A 136 3.57 -21.07 -15.80
N LEU A 137 3.83 -21.08 -14.49
CA LEU A 137 4.32 -22.28 -13.80
C LEU A 137 3.29 -23.39 -13.74
N LEU A 138 2.03 -23.08 -13.46
CA LEU A 138 0.96 -24.08 -13.46
C LEU A 138 0.84 -24.74 -14.84
N VAL A 139 0.90 -23.95 -15.92
CA VAL A 139 0.91 -24.46 -17.28
C VAL A 139 2.15 -25.31 -17.54
N ALA A 140 3.34 -24.87 -17.11
CA ALA A 140 4.57 -25.63 -17.26
C ALA A 140 4.51 -26.98 -16.53
N GLN A 141 3.99 -27.01 -15.30
CA GLN A 141 3.84 -28.25 -14.54
C GLN A 141 2.83 -29.20 -15.21
N ILE A 142 1.69 -28.69 -15.70
CA ILE A 142 0.70 -29.50 -16.42
C ILE A 142 1.29 -30.10 -17.70
N LEU A 143 2.15 -29.36 -18.41
CA LEU A 143 2.79 -29.84 -19.63
C LEU A 143 3.95 -30.82 -19.37
N LEU A 144 4.65 -30.68 -18.24
CA LEU A 144 5.87 -31.45 -17.94
C LEU A 144 5.63 -32.69 -17.05
N ARG A 145 4.55 -32.73 -16.27
CA ARG A 145 4.19 -33.89 -15.42
C ARG A 145 2.94 -34.59 -15.96
N SER A 146 2.97 -35.92 -16.09
CA SER A 146 1.84 -36.71 -16.58
C SER A 146 0.75 -36.98 -15.54
N GLU A 147 1.08 -36.83 -14.25
CA GLU A 147 0.16 -37.01 -13.13
C GLU A 147 0.04 -35.69 -12.39
N PHE A 148 -1.16 -35.11 -12.46
CA PHE A 148 -1.51 -33.89 -11.74
C PHE A 148 -2.59 -34.25 -10.74
N GLU A 149 -2.29 -34.13 -9.45
CA GLU A 149 -3.32 -34.36 -8.43
C GLU A 149 -4.34 -33.22 -8.45
N THR A 150 -5.62 -33.57 -8.34
CA THR A 150 -6.72 -32.59 -8.27
C THR A 150 -6.63 -31.70 -7.04
N SER A 151 -6.00 -32.19 -5.96
CA SER A 151 -5.67 -31.45 -4.73
C SER A 151 -4.74 -30.26 -5.01
N GLU A 152 -3.69 -30.46 -5.81
CA GLU A 152 -2.72 -29.42 -6.20
C GLU A 152 -3.37 -28.35 -7.07
N LEU A 153 -4.21 -28.76 -8.03
CA LEU A 153 -4.91 -27.85 -8.92
C LEU A 153 -5.90 -26.95 -8.16
N LEU A 154 -6.61 -27.51 -7.17
CA LEU A 154 -7.48 -26.74 -6.27
C LEU A 154 -6.69 -25.74 -5.41
N LEU A 155 -5.54 -26.15 -4.88
CA LEU A 155 -4.69 -25.29 -4.06
C LEU A 155 -4.12 -24.13 -4.87
N HIS A 156 -3.58 -24.38 -6.06
CA HIS A 156 -3.11 -23.33 -6.95
C HIS A 156 -4.25 -22.42 -7.43
N GLY A 157 -5.42 -23.00 -7.74
CA GLY A 157 -6.62 -22.24 -8.09
C GLY A 157 -7.06 -21.30 -6.95
N ALA A 158 -7.04 -21.77 -5.71
CA ALA A 158 -7.34 -20.97 -4.53
C ALA A 158 -6.34 -19.83 -4.33
N ILE A 159 -5.04 -20.08 -4.56
CA ILE A 159 -4.00 -19.04 -4.49
C ILE A 159 -4.25 -17.98 -5.56
N VAL A 160 -4.50 -18.36 -6.82
CA VAL A 160 -4.80 -17.41 -7.89
C VAL A 160 -6.06 -16.60 -7.57
N ALA A 161 -7.12 -17.25 -7.09
CA ALA A 161 -8.34 -16.56 -6.67
C ALA A 161 -8.07 -15.54 -5.55
N SER A 162 -7.24 -15.89 -4.57
CA SER A 162 -6.86 -14.97 -3.49
C SER A 162 -6.06 -13.76 -4.00
N LEU A 163 -5.17 -13.96 -4.98
CA LEU A 163 -4.43 -12.88 -5.64
C LEU A 163 -5.36 -11.96 -6.42
N MET A 164 -6.39 -12.50 -7.08
CA MET A 164 -7.38 -11.69 -7.80
C MET A 164 -8.23 -10.85 -6.84
N VAL A 165 -8.61 -11.41 -5.68
CA VAL A 165 -9.31 -10.65 -4.63
C VAL A 165 -8.42 -9.52 -4.10
N LEU A 166 -7.13 -9.78 -3.87
CA LEU A 166 -6.16 -8.76 -3.47
C LEU A 166 -5.98 -7.68 -4.54
N ALA A 167 -5.87 -8.07 -5.81
CA ALA A 167 -5.76 -7.13 -6.93
C ALA A 167 -7.00 -6.22 -7.01
N LEU A 168 -8.21 -6.77 -6.84
CA LEU A 168 -9.44 -6.00 -6.80
C LEU A 168 -9.46 -5.02 -5.61
N TRP A 169 -8.97 -5.45 -4.44
CA TRP A 169 -8.86 -4.59 -3.27
C TRP A 169 -7.87 -3.44 -3.49
N PHE A 170 -6.67 -3.73 -4.03
CA PHE A 170 -5.68 -2.72 -4.40
C PHE A 170 -6.22 -1.75 -5.45
N TYR A 171 -6.97 -2.25 -6.43
CA TYR A 171 -7.63 -1.41 -7.43
C TYR A 171 -8.64 -0.45 -6.81
N ARG A 172 -9.49 -0.93 -5.90
CA ARG A 172 -10.44 -0.08 -5.16
C ARG A 172 -9.74 1.00 -4.35
N ARG A 173 -8.63 0.65 -3.67
CA ARG A 173 -7.80 1.62 -2.93
C ARG A 173 -7.14 2.64 -3.84
N LEU A 174 -6.59 2.21 -4.97
CA LEU A 174 -6.01 3.09 -5.99
C LEU A 174 -7.04 4.12 -6.49
N GLN A 175 -8.27 3.68 -6.78
CA GLN A 175 -9.33 4.57 -7.25
C GLN A 175 -9.75 5.57 -6.16
N ALA A 176 -9.84 5.14 -4.91
CA ALA A 176 -10.14 6.04 -3.79
C ALA A 176 -9.06 7.12 -3.62
N SER A 177 -7.78 6.73 -3.65
CA SER A 177 -6.66 7.68 -3.53
C SER A 177 -6.60 8.64 -4.73
N LYS A 178 -6.90 8.18 -5.96
CA LYS A 178 -7.01 9.06 -7.14
C LYS A 178 -8.14 10.08 -7.02
N ARG A 179 -9.30 9.66 -6.50
CA ARG A 179 -10.43 10.58 -6.25
C ARG A 179 -10.07 11.65 -5.22
N LEU A 180 -9.42 11.24 -4.12
CA LEU A 180 -8.93 12.17 -3.10
C LEU A 180 -7.89 13.14 -3.67
N LEU A 181 -6.95 12.65 -4.49
CA LEU A 181 -5.96 13.50 -5.15
C LEU A 181 -6.63 14.56 -6.02
N LYS A 182 -7.64 14.16 -6.81
CA LYS A 182 -8.39 15.09 -7.67
C LYS A 182 -9.06 16.20 -6.86
N VAL A 183 -9.73 15.86 -5.77
CA VAL A 183 -10.40 16.83 -4.87
C VAL A 183 -9.40 17.74 -4.15
N LEU A 184 -8.19 17.26 -3.85
CA LEU A 184 -7.15 18.05 -3.19
C LEU A 184 -6.36 18.95 -4.17
N SER A 185 -6.41 18.65 -5.47
CA SER A 185 -5.70 19.40 -6.52
C SER A 185 -6.56 20.42 -7.27
N GLU A 186 -7.89 20.31 -7.14
CA GLU A 186 -8.89 21.28 -7.61
C GLU A 186 -9.08 22.40 -6.57
#